data_AF-A0A445KTV9-F1
#
_entry.id   AF-A0A445KTV9-F1
#
_cell.length_a   1.000
_cell.length_b   1.000
_cell.length_c   1.000
_cell.angle_alpha   90.00
_cell.angle_beta   90.00
_cell.angle_gamma   90.00
#
_symmetry.space_group_name_H-M   'P 1'
#
loop_
_entity.id
_entity.type
_entity.pdbx_description
1 polymer ?
#
loop_
_entity_poly.entity_id
_entity_poly.type
_entity_poly.pdbx_seq_one_letter_code
_entity_poly.pdbx_strand_id
1 'polypeptide(L)'
;MRVLQLGLFLALASGFAAISIYITGLSDPFVYPSYHLTDEDTQALLSLHDTFQKCVTANGLGLKATRGTDYCQTTISFPSDTIPKWRDPKTGELEALSFDFNLCEAVATWEQVRNSTTILTKEFIDSLPNGWEEYAWRRINKGIQLNHCENKTLCMEKLSLVLPETPPYFPSQFRRCAVIGNSGDLLKTKFGNEIDGYEVVIRENGAPTQNYTDYVGRKSTFRLLNRGSAKALDKVVELDEQRKEVLIIKTTVHDIMNKMIREVPIKNPVYLMLGASFGSAAKGTGLKALEFALSMCDSVDMYGFTVDPGYKEWTRYFSESRQGHTPLHGRAYYQMMECLGLIKIHSPMRADLNRVVKWVPSHHIIRAARIASEKLLRRVGAGSEDPLAACSIIKKQVKRNLNAVSKLRKAALDHLRYVKRTTMYPLEHSPGHGSLCTVPTD
;
A
#
# COMPACT_ATOMS: atom_id res chain seq x y z
N MET A 1 -32.11 40.87 -33.17
CA MET A 1 -31.24 41.09 -31.98
C MET A 1 -31.94 40.78 -30.65
N ARG A 2 -33.13 41.31 -30.35
CA ARG A 2 -33.79 41.12 -29.04
C ARG A 2 -34.12 39.66 -28.67
N VAL A 3 -34.53 38.84 -29.64
CA VAL A 3 -34.85 37.41 -29.40
C VAL A 3 -33.60 36.59 -29.08
N LEU A 4 -32.47 36.89 -29.71
CA LEU A 4 -31.20 36.20 -29.47
C LEU A 4 -30.64 36.54 -28.08
N GLN A 5 -30.79 37.80 -27.65
CA GLN A 5 -30.42 38.23 -26.31
C GLN A 5 -31.30 37.58 -25.23
N LEU A 6 -32.61 37.44 -25.48
CA LEU A 6 -33.53 36.75 -24.57
C LEU A 6 -33.19 35.25 -24.45
N GLY A 7 -32.87 34.61 -25.59
CA GLY A 7 -32.46 33.20 -25.62
C GLY A 7 -31.13 32.95 -24.90
N LEU A 8 -30.15 33.83 -25.06
CA LEU A 8 -28.87 33.76 -24.34
C LEU A 8 -29.07 33.94 -22.83
N PHE A 9 -29.93 34.89 -22.42
CA PHE A 9 -30.23 35.12 -21.00
C PHE A 9 -30.92 33.91 -20.36
N LEU A 10 -31.87 33.29 -21.07
CA LEU A 10 -32.54 32.05 -20.63
C LEU A 10 -31.56 30.88 -20.50
N ALA A 11 -30.63 30.73 -21.45
CA ALA A 11 -29.60 29.69 -21.42
C ALA A 11 -28.58 29.91 -20.29
N LEU A 12 -28.19 31.17 -20.02
CA LEU A 12 -27.31 31.50 -18.91
C LEU A 12 -28.00 31.32 -17.56
N ALA A 13 -29.28 31.71 -17.45
CA ALA A 13 -30.06 31.52 -16.24
C ALA A 13 -30.33 30.03 -15.94
N SER A 14 -30.60 29.22 -16.96
CA SER A 14 -30.75 27.76 -16.79
C SER A 14 -29.42 27.08 -16.47
N GLY A 15 -28.32 27.53 -17.08
CA GLY A 15 -26.97 27.10 -16.74
C GLY A 15 -26.59 27.45 -15.31
N PHE A 16 -26.88 28.67 -14.86
CA PHE A 16 -26.65 29.10 -13.47
C PHE A 16 -27.55 28.35 -12.48
N ALA A 17 -28.80 28.07 -12.84
CA ALA A 17 -29.71 27.28 -12.02
C ALA A 17 -29.23 25.83 -11.92
N ALA A 18 -28.76 25.21 -13.01
CA ALA A 18 -28.19 23.87 -13.01
C ALA A 18 -26.89 23.80 -12.19
N ILE A 19 -26.01 24.79 -12.33
CA ILE A 19 -24.78 24.90 -11.51
C ILE A 19 -25.13 25.15 -10.05
N SER A 20 -26.13 25.99 -9.77
CA SER A 20 -26.57 26.27 -8.39
C SER A 20 -27.22 25.04 -7.78
N ILE A 21 -28.05 24.29 -8.51
CA ILE A 21 -28.64 23.00 -8.07
C ILE A 21 -27.56 21.93 -7.90
N TYR A 22 -26.52 21.93 -8.74
CA TYR A 22 -25.37 21.03 -8.59
C TYR A 22 -24.55 21.38 -7.34
N ILE A 23 -24.27 22.67 -7.12
CA ILE A 23 -23.53 23.16 -5.97
C ILE A 23 -24.35 23.00 -4.68
N THR A 24 -25.63 23.37 -4.66
CA THR A 24 -26.51 23.20 -3.50
C THR A 24 -26.88 21.74 -3.27
N GLY A 25 -27.11 20.94 -4.31
CA GLY A 25 -27.33 19.50 -4.19
C GLY A 25 -26.10 18.71 -3.71
N LEU A 26 -24.89 19.23 -3.90
CA LEU A 26 -23.66 18.74 -3.27
C LEU A 26 -23.40 19.31 -1.87
N SER A 27 -24.09 20.38 -1.49
CA SER A 27 -23.89 21.12 -0.23
C SER A 27 -25.08 21.00 0.74
N ASP A 28 -26.16 20.33 0.36
CA ASP A 28 -27.37 20.17 1.16
C ASP A 28 -27.11 19.16 2.29
N PRO A 29 -27.16 19.58 3.57
CA PRO A 29 -26.96 18.70 4.73
C PRO A 29 -27.96 17.55 4.81
N PHE A 30 -29.09 17.63 4.11
CA PHE A 30 -30.14 16.62 4.11
C PHE A 30 -29.97 15.52 3.04
N VAL A 31 -29.05 15.68 2.08
CA VAL A 31 -28.94 14.78 0.92
C VAL A 31 -27.92 13.65 1.13
N TYR A 32 -26.94 13.81 2.04
CA TYR A 32 -25.99 12.73 2.39
C TYR A 32 -25.69 12.66 3.90
N PRO A 33 -26.62 12.16 4.74
CA PRO A 33 -26.40 11.98 6.18
C PRO A 33 -25.24 11.03 6.52
N SER A 34 -24.75 10.24 5.55
CA SER A 34 -23.66 9.26 5.75
C SER A 34 -22.28 9.87 5.99
N TYR A 35 -22.04 11.13 5.63
CA TYR A 35 -20.73 11.79 5.80
C TYR A 35 -20.65 12.72 7.02
N HIS A 36 -21.74 12.89 7.76
CA HIS A 36 -21.74 13.73 8.96
C HIS A 36 -20.98 13.03 10.09
N LEU A 37 -20.05 13.74 10.73
CA LEU A 37 -19.37 13.22 11.91
C LEU A 37 -20.28 13.30 13.12
N THR A 38 -20.51 12.18 13.79
CA THR A 38 -21.17 12.16 15.09
C THR A 38 -20.19 12.56 16.21
N ASP A 39 -20.72 12.78 17.41
CA ASP A 39 -19.87 13.00 18.59
C ASP A 39 -18.99 11.77 18.86
N GLU A 40 -19.50 10.56 18.61
CA GLU A 40 -18.75 9.31 18.70
C GLU A 40 -17.61 9.25 17.67
N ASP A 41 -17.87 9.65 16.42
CA ASP A 41 -16.83 9.72 15.38
C ASP A 41 -15.71 10.69 15.81
N THR A 42 -16.10 11.85 16.35
CA THR A 42 -15.15 12.86 16.84
C THR A 42 -14.33 12.33 18.02
N GLN A 43 -14.97 11.67 18.98
CA GLN A 43 -14.29 11.03 20.10
C GLN A 43 -13.33 9.92 19.65
N ALA A 44 -13.67 9.17 18.61
CA ALA A 44 -12.80 8.14 18.04
C ALA A 44 -11.53 8.75 17.43
N LEU A 45 -11.64 9.84 16.66
CA LEU A 45 -10.49 10.55 16.10
C LEU A 45 -9.59 11.15 17.20
N LEU A 46 -10.20 11.73 18.23
CA LEU A 46 -9.47 12.26 19.39
C LEU A 46 -8.74 11.15 20.18
N SER A 47 -9.39 10.01 20.38
CA SER A 47 -8.81 8.84 21.05
C SER A 47 -7.64 8.25 20.26
N LEU A 48 -7.75 8.22 18.92
CA LEU A 48 -6.66 7.83 18.05
C LEU A 48 -5.45 8.76 18.24
N HIS A 49 -5.66 10.08 18.21
CA HIS A 49 -4.59 11.06 18.41
C HIS A 49 -3.89 10.94 19.77
N ASP A 50 -4.65 10.86 20.85
CA ASP A 50 -4.09 10.72 22.21
C ASP A 50 -3.24 9.45 22.34
N THR A 51 -3.78 8.33 21.86
CA THR A 51 -3.08 7.04 21.90
C THR A 51 -1.84 7.05 21.01
N PHE A 52 -1.94 7.62 19.81
CA PHE A 52 -0.82 7.78 18.88
C PHE A 52 0.31 8.61 19.49
N GLN A 53 -0.01 9.76 20.10
CA GLN A 53 0.96 10.63 20.75
C GLN A 53 1.67 9.93 21.91
N LYS A 54 0.93 9.19 22.74
CA LYS A 54 1.51 8.36 23.82
C LYS A 54 2.43 7.29 23.27
N CYS A 55 2.05 6.62 22.18
CA CYS A 55 2.89 5.63 21.52
C CYS A 55 4.19 6.22 20.98
N VAL A 56 4.12 7.33 20.24
CA VAL A 56 5.32 7.97 19.67
C VAL A 56 6.26 8.41 20.79
N THR A 57 5.73 8.99 21.86
CA THR A 57 6.53 9.40 23.03
C THR A 57 7.21 8.21 23.70
N ALA A 58 6.51 7.08 23.84
CA ALA A 58 7.04 5.90 24.55
C ALA A 58 8.01 5.06 23.72
N ASN A 59 7.84 5.01 22.39
CA ASN A 59 8.56 4.08 21.52
C ASN A 59 9.47 4.78 20.50
N GLY A 60 9.26 6.07 20.24
CA GLY A 60 9.86 6.82 19.13
C GLY A 60 11.34 7.17 19.25
N LEU A 61 12.03 6.76 20.31
CA LEU A 61 13.45 7.06 20.55
C LEU A 61 13.74 8.58 20.42
N GLY A 62 13.01 9.38 21.18
CA GLY A 62 13.14 10.84 21.25
C GLY A 62 12.18 11.63 20.33
N LEU A 63 11.49 10.97 19.41
CA LEU A 63 10.46 11.61 18.59
C LEU A 63 9.28 12.10 19.46
N LYS A 64 8.68 13.21 19.05
CA LYS A 64 7.46 13.75 19.66
C LYS A 64 6.40 13.93 18.58
N ALA A 65 5.17 13.51 18.86
CA ALA A 65 4.02 13.80 18.02
C ALA A 65 3.18 14.91 18.65
N THR A 66 2.78 15.88 17.85
CA THR A 66 1.86 16.95 18.26
C THR A 66 0.65 16.94 17.34
N ARG A 67 -0.54 17.13 17.91
CA ARG A 67 -1.76 17.30 17.11
C ARG A 67 -1.73 18.66 16.42
N GLY A 68 -2.14 18.68 15.14
CA GLY A 68 -2.33 19.89 14.36
C GLY A 68 -3.64 20.60 14.68
N THR A 69 -4.09 21.43 13.73
CA THR A 69 -5.28 22.28 13.89
C THR A 69 -6.60 21.55 13.66
N ASP A 70 -6.59 20.45 12.89
CA ASP A 70 -7.76 19.62 12.62
C ASP A 70 -7.68 18.24 13.31
N TYR A 71 -8.71 17.42 13.11
CA TYR A 71 -8.83 16.07 13.72
C TYR A 71 -7.89 15.01 13.13
N CYS A 72 -7.13 15.32 12.09
CA CYS A 72 -6.35 14.36 11.32
C CYS A 72 -4.86 14.67 11.28
N GLN A 73 -4.50 15.95 11.33
CA GLN A 73 -3.13 16.39 11.16
C GLN A 73 -2.33 16.11 12.43
N THR A 74 -1.16 15.50 12.26
CA THR A 74 -0.15 15.38 13.32
C THR A 74 1.22 15.70 12.76
N THR A 75 2.03 16.36 13.56
CA THR A 75 3.43 16.63 13.23
C THR A 75 4.31 15.75 14.11
N ILE A 76 5.18 14.93 13.51
CA ILE A 76 6.24 14.24 14.23
C ILE A 76 7.51 15.08 14.12
N SER A 77 8.04 15.49 15.27
CA SER A 77 9.27 16.28 15.38
C SER A 77 10.40 15.49 16.01
N PHE A 78 11.59 15.70 15.48
CA PHE A 78 12.84 15.15 15.97
C PHE A 78 13.37 15.94 17.18
N PRO A 79 14.22 15.32 18.03
CA PRO A 79 14.96 16.03 19.06
C PRO A 79 15.71 17.26 18.51
N SER A 80 15.76 18.35 19.27
CA SER A 80 16.36 19.62 18.84
C SER A 80 17.87 19.55 18.59
N ASP A 81 18.54 18.54 19.14
CA ASP A 81 19.96 18.21 18.93
C ASP A 81 20.19 17.31 17.71
N THR A 82 19.14 16.95 16.97
CA THR A 82 19.27 16.18 15.73
C THR A 82 19.93 17.03 14.64
N ILE A 83 21.05 16.55 14.11
CA ILE A 83 21.77 17.21 13.02
C ILE A 83 21.30 16.64 11.67
N PRO A 84 20.60 17.42 10.82
CA PRO A 84 20.22 16.96 9.49
C PRO A 84 21.47 16.87 8.61
N LYS A 85 21.73 15.67 8.07
CA LYS A 85 22.94 15.40 7.28
C LYS A 85 22.71 15.47 5.78
N TRP A 86 21.47 15.29 5.35
CA TRP A 86 21.13 15.32 3.94
C TRP A 86 20.77 16.72 3.49
N ARG A 87 21.21 17.04 2.27
CA ARG A 87 20.89 18.26 1.56
C ARG A 87 20.23 17.90 0.24
N ASP A 88 19.10 18.52 -0.06
CA ASP A 88 18.40 18.31 -1.32
C ASP A 88 19.31 18.75 -2.49
N PRO A 89 19.61 17.87 -3.46
CA PRO A 89 20.51 18.22 -4.57
C PRO A 89 19.96 19.30 -5.51
N LYS A 90 18.65 19.54 -5.52
CA LYS A 90 17.99 20.53 -6.37
C LYS A 90 17.82 21.87 -5.65
N THR A 91 17.34 21.87 -4.41
CA THR A 91 17.07 23.11 -3.67
C THR A 91 18.25 23.55 -2.81
N GLY A 92 19.16 22.64 -2.48
CA GLY A 92 20.25 22.89 -1.56
C GLY A 92 19.80 23.01 -0.10
N GLU A 93 18.53 22.76 0.22
CA GLU A 93 18.01 22.85 1.59
C GLU A 93 18.36 21.60 2.40
N LEU A 94 18.53 21.76 3.72
CA LEU A 94 18.73 20.63 4.63
C LEU A 94 17.41 19.89 4.82
N GLU A 95 17.51 18.58 5.06
CA GLU A 95 16.33 17.77 5.41
C GLU A 95 15.60 18.35 6.63
N ALA A 96 14.28 18.40 6.57
CA ALA A 96 13.45 18.87 7.67
C ALA A 96 13.59 17.99 8.92
N LEU A 97 13.37 18.58 10.09
CA LEU A 97 13.35 17.89 11.39
C LEU A 97 11.92 17.68 11.94
N SER A 98 10.91 18.05 11.17
CA SER A 98 9.50 17.87 11.50
C SER A 98 8.75 17.49 10.23
N PHE A 99 7.85 16.53 10.35
CA PHE A 99 7.07 16.01 9.23
C PHE A 99 5.60 15.91 9.60
N ASP A 100 4.76 16.44 8.73
CA ASP A 100 3.31 16.38 8.88
C ASP A 100 2.75 15.10 8.27
N PHE A 101 1.83 14.49 8.99
CA PHE A 101 1.08 13.33 8.58
C PHE A 101 -0.41 13.57 8.79
N ASN A 102 -1.22 12.94 7.94
CA ASN A 102 -2.66 12.89 8.10
C ASN A 102 -3.03 11.49 8.61
N LEU A 103 -3.36 11.38 9.89
CA LEU A 103 -3.69 10.10 10.54
C LEU A 103 -4.97 9.50 9.98
N CYS A 104 -5.96 10.33 9.61
CA CYS A 104 -7.21 9.87 9.00
C CYS A 104 -6.96 9.18 7.66
N GLU A 105 -6.16 9.81 6.81
CA GLU A 105 -5.74 9.26 5.51
C GLU A 105 -4.91 7.99 5.72
N ALA A 106 -4.02 7.98 6.71
CA ALA A 106 -3.23 6.80 7.04
C ALA A 106 -4.12 5.62 7.45
N VAL A 107 -5.01 5.76 8.43
CA VAL A 107 -5.86 4.64 8.89
C VAL A 107 -6.83 4.17 7.80
N ALA A 108 -7.42 5.10 7.04
CA ALA A 108 -8.35 4.74 5.98
C ALA A 108 -7.64 4.03 4.81
N THR A 109 -6.46 4.49 4.38
CA THR A 109 -5.72 3.86 3.28
C THR A 109 -5.09 2.54 3.69
N TRP A 110 -4.49 2.44 4.88
CA TRP A 110 -3.88 1.18 5.32
C TRP A 110 -4.92 0.07 5.52
N GLU A 111 -6.11 0.40 6.03
CA GLU A 111 -7.19 -0.58 6.15
C GLU A 111 -7.79 -0.98 4.80
N GLN A 112 -7.83 -0.07 3.81
CA GLN A 112 -8.15 -0.45 2.44
C GLN A 112 -7.13 -1.45 1.87
N VAL A 113 -5.82 -1.21 2.09
CA VAL A 113 -4.75 -2.12 1.65
C VAL A 113 -4.87 -3.49 2.30
N ARG A 114 -5.13 -3.55 3.62
CA ARG A 114 -5.28 -4.83 4.34
C ARG A 114 -6.45 -5.68 3.85
N ASN A 115 -7.47 -5.04 3.26
CA ASN A 115 -8.68 -5.69 2.74
C ASN A 115 -8.65 -5.89 1.22
N SER A 116 -7.53 -5.62 0.54
CA SER A 116 -7.44 -5.69 -0.91
C SER A 116 -6.23 -6.49 -1.39
N THR A 117 -6.24 -6.93 -2.64
CA THR A 117 -5.04 -7.50 -3.27
C THR A 117 -4.17 -6.41 -3.87
N THR A 118 -2.85 -6.58 -3.79
CA THR A 118 -1.85 -5.65 -4.33
C THR A 118 -1.08 -6.22 -5.52
N ILE A 119 -1.45 -7.42 -6.01
CA ILE A 119 -0.91 -8.00 -7.24
C ILE A 119 -1.79 -7.56 -8.41
N LEU A 120 -1.15 -7.06 -9.47
CA LEU A 120 -1.83 -6.75 -10.71
C LEU A 120 -2.22 -8.05 -11.41
N THR A 121 -3.50 -8.16 -11.77
CA THR A 121 -4.06 -9.34 -12.44
C THR A 121 -4.66 -8.94 -13.79
N LYS A 122 -4.84 -9.93 -14.66
CA LYS A 122 -5.58 -9.74 -15.92
C LYS A 122 -7.04 -9.41 -15.65
N GLU A 123 -7.65 -10.09 -14.68
CA GLU A 123 -9.01 -9.80 -14.19
C GLU A 123 -9.20 -8.32 -13.84
N PHE A 124 -8.24 -7.69 -13.16
CA PHE A 124 -8.29 -6.26 -12.85
C PHE A 124 -8.28 -5.40 -14.12
N ILE A 125 -7.33 -5.63 -15.03
CA ILE A 125 -7.20 -4.84 -16.27
C ILE A 125 -8.44 -4.99 -17.16
N ASP A 126 -8.94 -6.22 -17.33
CA ASP A 126 -10.15 -6.49 -18.11
C ASP A 126 -11.42 -5.86 -17.50
N SER A 127 -11.39 -5.60 -16.18
CA SER A 127 -12.52 -5.02 -15.45
C SER A 127 -12.57 -3.49 -15.52
N LEU A 128 -11.47 -2.82 -15.86
CA LEU A 128 -11.40 -1.36 -15.97
C LEU A 128 -12.02 -0.85 -17.29
N PRO A 129 -12.85 0.22 -17.27
CA PRO A 129 -13.26 0.93 -18.49
C PRO A 129 -12.00 1.51 -19.15
N ASN A 130 -11.58 0.96 -20.29
CA ASN A 130 -10.33 1.28 -20.99
C ASN A 130 -9.05 0.79 -20.27
N GLY A 131 -9.13 -0.28 -19.47
CA GLY A 131 -7.96 -0.81 -18.75
C GLY A 131 -6.77 -1.12 -19.64
N TRP A 132 -6.98 -1.66 -20.83
CA TRP A 132 -5.89 -1.94 -21.76
C TRP A 132 -5.26 -0.65 -22.32
N GLU A 133 -6.11 0.29 -22.73
CA GLU A 133 -5.70 1.52 -23.39
C GLU A 133 -5.13 2.58 -22.44
N GLU A 134 -5.50 2.55 -21.17
CA GLU A 134 -5.09 3.57 -20.18
C GLU A 134 -4.19 3.02 -19.07
N TYR A 135 -4.39 1.76 -18.69
CA TYR A 135 -3.65 1.17 -17.57
C TYR A 135 -2.53 0.25 -18.04
N ALA A 136 -2.83 -0.78 -18.84
CA ALA A 136 -1.89 -1.82 -19.22
C ALA A 136 -0.63 -1.26 -19.91
N TRP A 137 -0.79 -0.31 -20.84
CA TRP A 137 0.35 0.32 -21.52
C TRP A 137 1.31 1.04 -20.56
N ARG A 138 0.79 1.70 -19.52
CA ARG A 138 1.61 2.39 -18.48
C ARG A 138 2.40 1.40 -17.64
N ARG A 139 1.95 0.14 -17.57
CA ARG A 139 2.63 -0.94 -16.87
C ARG A 139 3.76 -1.57 -17.69
N ILE A 140 3.89 -1.20 -18.97
CA ILE A 140 4.97 -1.65 -19.86
C ILE A 140 5.98 -0.51 -20.05
N ASN A 141 7.24 -0.74 -19.71
CA ASN A 141 8.28 0.28 -19.86
C ASN A 141 8.52 0.59 -21.36
N LYS A 142 8.52 1.89 -21.72
CA LYS A 142 8.47 2.37 -23.12
C LYS A 142 7.17 2.02 -23.88
N GLY A 143 6.06 1.83 -23.16
CA GLY A 143 4.75 1.51 -23.73
C GLY A 143 4.20 2.48 -24.78
N ILE A 144 4.76 3.69 -24.93
CA ILE A 144 4.43 4.61 -26.04
C ILE A 144 4.64 3.97 -27.42
N GLN A 145 5.57 3.01 -27.53
CA GLN A 145 5.84 2.26 -28.76
C GLN A 145 4.73 1.25 -29.10
N LEU A 146 3.76 1.04 -28.20
CA LEU A 146 2.66 0.10 -28.35
C LEU A 146 1.34 0.79 -28.71
N ASN A 147 1.38 2.06 -29.12
CA ASN A 147 0.22 2.88 -29.47
C ASN A 147 -0.94 2.76 -28.45
N HIS A 148 -0.63 3.00 -27.17
CA HIS A 148 -1.59 2.84 -26.06
C HIS A 148 -2.32 1.49 -26.06
N CYS A 149 -1.63 0.39 -26.38
CA CYS A 149 -2.24 -0.94 -26.42
C CYS A 149 -3.49 -1.08 -27.32
N GLU A 150 -3.62 -0.26 -28.37
CA GLU A 150 -4.68 -0.41 -29.39
C GLU A 150 -4.73 -1.85 -29.92
N ASN A 151 -3.56 -2.46 -30.13
CA ASN A 151 -3.44 -3.90 -30.31
C ASN A 151 -3.25 -4.61 -28.97
N LYS A 152 -4.38 -5.04 -28.37
CA LYS A 152 -4.39 -5.77 -27.09
C LYS A 152 -3.48 -7.00 -27.09
N THR A 153 -3.40 -7.74 -28.20
CA THR A 153 -2.56 -8.95 -28.31
C THR A 153 -1.08 -8.62 -28.10
N LEU A 154 -0.60 -7.51 -28.66
CA LEU A 154 0.80 -7.09 -28.53
C LEU A 154 1.15 -6.72 -27.08
N CYS A 155 0.26 -6.06 -26.36
CA CYS A 155 0.46 -5.76 -24.94
C CYS A 155 0.36 -7.02 -24.06
N MET A 156 -0.56 -7.93 -24.39
CA MET A 156 -0.67 -9.22 -23.72
C MET A 156 0.60 -10.06 -23.88
N GLU A 157 1.26 -10.04 -25.04
CA GLU A 157 2.54 -10.73 -25.26
C GLU A 157 3.64 -10.26 -24.28
N LYS A 158 3.56 -9.00 -23.85
CA LYS A 158 4.50 -8.42 -22.88
C LYS A 158 4.11 -8.70 -21.43
N LEU A 159 2.82 -8.75 -21.11
CA LEU A 159 2.34 -8.85 -19.74
C LEU A 159 2.07 -10.30 -19.29
N SER A 160 1.70 -11.21 -20.20
CA SER A 160 1.23 -12.57 -19.86
C SER A 160 2.20 -13.40 -19.03
N LEU A 161 3.50 -13.13 -19.11
CA LEU A 161 4.53 -13.81 -18.32
C LEU A 161 4.56 -13.41 -16.84
N VAL A 162 4.00 -12.24 -16.51
CA VAL A 162 4.06 -11.64 -15.16
C VAL A 162 2.68 -11.24 -14.61
N LEU A 163 1.62 -11.55 -15.37
CA LEU A 163 0.25 -11.13 -15.11
C LEU A 163 -0.63 -12.37 -14.89
N PRO A 164 -0.91 -12.76 -13.63
CA PRO A 164 -1.77 -13.88 -13.34
C PRO A 164 -3.23 -13.55 -13.72
N GLU A 165 -4.01 -14.59 -14.04
CA GLU A 165 -5.43 -14.42 -14.42
C GLU A 165 -6.24 -13.81 -13.26
N THR A 166 -6.06 -14.34 -12.05
CA THR A 166 -6.71 -13.91 -10.80
C THR A 166 -5.65 -13.72 -9.69
N PRO A 167 -5.97 -13.10 -8.54
CA PRO A 167 -4.99 -12.90 -7.48
C PRO A 167 -4.45 -14.23 -6.95
N PRO A 168 -3.12 -14.38 -6.85
CA PRO A 168 -2.50 -15.57 -6.26
C PRO A 168 -2.54 -15.57 -4.72
N TYR A 169 -2.77 -14.40 -4.12
CA TYR A 169 -2.82 -14.20 -2.67
C TYR A 169 -4.00 -13.34 -2.27
N PHE A 170 -4.56 -13.61 -1.09
CA PHE A 170 -5.75 -12.95 -0.55
C PHE A 170 -5.46 -12.28 0.81
N PRO A 171 -6.29 -11.30 1.21
CA PRO A 171 -6.25 -10.70 2.55
C PRO A 171 -6.18 -11.72 3.68
N SER A 172 -5.30 -11.48 4.66
CA SER A 172 -5.17 -12.32 5.87
C SER A 172 -4.92 -13.81 5.58
N GLN A 173 -4.22 -14.12 4.49
CA GLN A 173 -3.86 -15.50 4.13
C GLN A 173 -2.76 -16.08 5.03
N PHE A 174 -1.86 -15.23 5.53
CA PHE A 174 -0.72 -15.63 6.36
C PHE A 174 -0.79 -14.97 7.73
N ARG A 175 -0.32 -15.63 8.79
CA ARG A 175 -0.42 -15.07 10.14
C ARG A 175 0.69 -14.07 10.46
N ARG A 176 1.94 -14.44 10.18
CA ARG A 176 3.11 -13.65 10.57
C ARG A 176 4.10 -13.53 9.43
N CYS A 177 4.40 -12.29 9.06
CA CYS A 177 5.30 -11.97 7.96
C CYS A 177 6.45 -11.09 8.44
N ALA A 178 7.67 -11.38 7.99
CA ALA A 178 8.83 -10.52 8.19
C ALA A 178 9.23 -9.84 6.87
N VAL A 179 9.42 -8.53 6.91
CA VAL A 179 9.96 -7.75 5.80
C VAL A 179 11.39 -7.34 6.12
N ILE A 180 12.33 -7.81 5.30
CA ILE A 180 13.77 -7.64 5.52
C ILE A 180 14.29 -6.61 4.53
N GLY A 181 14.51 -5.40 5.03
CA GLY A 181 15.21 -4.33 4.34
C GLY A 181 16.71 -4.61 4.21
N ASN A 182 17.43 -3.64 3.65
CA ASN A 182 18.82 -3.84 3.24
C ASN A 182 19.85 -3.11 4.12
N SER A 183 19.44 -2.44 5.20
CA SER A 183 20.35 -1.65 6.05
C SER A 183 21.49 -2.49 6.62
N GLY A 184 22.69 -1.91 6.66
CA GLY A 184 23.84 -2.46 7.38
C GLY A 184 23.63 -2.64 8.89
N ASP A 185 22.58 -2.02 9.46
CA ASP A 185 22.21 -2.23 10.87
C ASP A 185 21.89 -3.69 11.20
N LEU A 186 21.49 -4.49 10.20
CA LEU A 186 21.27 -5.93 10.38
C LEU A 186 22.52 -6.64 10.92
N LEU A 187 23.73 -6.16 10.62
CA LEU A 187 24.97 -6.79 11.09
C LEU A 187 25.27 -6.55 12.57
N LYS A 188 24.50 -5.71 13.26
CA LYS A 188 24.70 -5.38 14.68
C LYS A 188 23.96 -6.33 15.61
N THR A 189 22.98 -7.08 15.10
CA THR A 189 22.15 -7.98 15.89
C THR A 189 21.83 -9.26 15.11
N LYS A 190 22.02 -10.41 15.74
CA LYS A 190 21.79 -11.73 15.11
C LYS A 190 20.30 -12.10 15.07
N PHE A 191 19.53 -11.49 14.18
CA PHE A 191 18.09 -11.77 14.00
C PHE A 191 17.79 -13.04 13.19
N GLY A 192 18.79 -13.74 12.66
CA GLY A 192 18.59 -14.76 11.64
C GLY A 192 17.66 -15.91 12.04
N ASN A 193 17.84 -16.44 13.25
CA ASN A 193 16.98 -17.53 13.76
C ASN A 193 15.53 -17.09 13.96
N GLU A 194 15.32 -15.85 14.39
CA GLU A 194 13.97 -15.29 14.57
C GLU A 194 13.29 -15.10 13.21
N ILE A 195 13.98 -14.50 12.25
CA ILE A 195 13.49 -14.27 10.88
C ILE A 195 13.05 -15.58 10.23
N ASP A 196 13.82 -16.66 10.39
CA ASP A 196 13.49 -17.96 9.82
C ASP A 196 12.25 -18.62 10.46
N GLY A 197 11.83 -18.15 11.65
CA GLY A 197 10.62 -18.59 12.34
C GLY A 197 9.31 -17.98 11.85
N TYR A 198 9.35 -16.96 10.97
CA TYR A 198 8.15 -16.39 10.36
C TYR A 198 7.55 -17.32 9.32
N GLU A 199 6.24 -17.25 9.10
CA GLU A 199 5.56 -18.04 8.07
C GLU A 199 6.01 -17.61 6.67
N VAL A 200 6.10 -16.29 6.47
CA VAL A 200 6.52 -15.64 5.24
C VAL A 200 7.69 -14.70 5.53
N VAL A 201 8.72 -14.77 4.69
CA VAL A 201 9.83 -13.81 4.70
C VAL A 201 9.91 -13.11 3.35
N ILE A 202 9.84 -11.78 3.37
CA ILE A 202 9.89 -10.92 2.20
C ILE A 202 11.23 -10.19 2.18
N ARG A 203 12.01 -10.41 1.12
CA ARG A 203 13.31 -9.76 0.91
C ARG A 203 13.22 -8.73 -0.21
N GLU A 204 14.23 -7.88 -0.33
CA GLU A 204 14.23 -6.80 -1.30
C GLU A 204 15.45 -6.80 -2.22
N ASN A 205 15.19 -6.67 -3.52
CA ASN A 205 16.22 -6.43 -4.53
C ASN A 205 17.32 -7.52 -4.50
N GLY A 206 18.55 -7.16 -4.85
CA GLY A 206 19.70 -8.07 -4.87
C GLY A 206 20.34 -8.38 -3.51
N ALA A 207 19.57 -8.47 -2.43
CA ALA A 207 20.09 -8.67 -1.08
C ALA A 207 20.34 -10.18 -0.79
N PRO A 208 21.60 -10.61 -0.56
CA PRO A 208 21.96 -12.01 -0.37
C PRO A 208 21.70 -12.47 1.08
N THR A 209 21.51 -13.77 1.26
CA THR A 209 21.48 -14.40 2.60
C THR A 209 22.78 -15.14 2.92
N GLN A 210 23.45 -15.67 1.91
CA GLN A 210 24.72 -16.36 2.04
C GLN A 210 25.75 -15.47 2.75
N ASN A 211 26.51 -16.05 3.69
CA ASN A 211 27.47 -15.37 4.58
C ASN A 211 26.85 -14.41 5.62
N TYR A 212 25.54 -14.19 5.59
CA TYR A 212 24.82 -13.29 6.51
C TYR A 212 23.73 -13.99 7.31
N THR A 213 23.64 -15.33 7.25
CA THR A 213 22.50 -16.10 7.77
C THR A 213 22.25 -15.89 9.26
N ASP A 214 23.30 -15.69 10.06
CA ASP A 214 23.18 -15.37 11.50
C ASP A 214 22.38 -14.08 11.76
N TYR A 215 22.43 -13.14 10.82
CA TYR A 215 21.86 -11.80 10.93
C TYR A 215 20.53 -11.68 10.20
N VAL A 216 20.41 -12.27 9.01
CA VAL A 216 19.27 -12.05 8.12
C VAL A 216 18.45 -13.31 7.83
N GLY A 217 18.84 -14.46 8.38
CA GLY A 217 18.18 -15.75 8.16
C GLY A 217 18.45 -16.34 6.78
N ARG A 218 17.95 -17.55 6.54
CA ARG A 218 18.03 -18.29 5.26
C ARG A 218 16.73 -18.26 4.49
N LYS A 219 15.59 -18.20 5.17
CA LYS A 219 14.26 -18.32 4.57
C LYS A 219 13.98 -17.16 3.63
N SER A 220 13.44 -17.46 2.44
CA SER A 220 12.89 -16.47 1.52
C SER A 220 11.62 -17.03 0.91
N THR A 221 10.50 -16.32 1.02
CA THR A 221 9.22 -16.70 0.41
C THR A 221 8.93 -15.79 -0.78
N PHE A 222 9.17 -14.49 -0.61
CA PHE A 222 8.96 -13.48 -1.63
C PHE A 222 10.18 -12.57 -1.75
N ARG A 223 10.39 -12.05 -2.95
CA ARG A 223 11.36 -10.99 -3.18
C ARG A 223 10.78 -9.86 -4.01
N LEU A 224 10.75 -8.67 -3.43
CA LEU A 224 10.27 -7.47 -4.11
C LEU A 224 11.42 -6.79 -4.86
N LEU A 225 11.23 -6.52 -6.14
CA LEU A 225 12.27 -6.03 -7.05
C LEU A 225 11.95 -4.63 -7.56
N ASN A 226 12.92 -3.72 -7.41
CA ASN A 226 12.93 -2.48 -8.17
C ASN A 226 13.33 -2.72 -9.64
N ARG A 227 13.19 -1.67 -10.47
CA ARG A 227 13.53 -1.72 -11.90
C ARG A 227 14.95 -2.20 -12.19
N GLY A 228 15.93 -1.81 -11.36
CA GLY A 228 17.33 -2.19 -11.56
C GLY A 228 17.56 -3.68 -11.33
N SER A 229 17.04 -4.21 -10.22
CA SER A 229 17.18 -5.62 -9.86
C SER A 229 16.37 -6.52 -10.78
N ALA A 230 15.18 -6.08 -11.20
CA ALA A 230 14.34 -6.84 -12.10
C ALA A 230 15.00 -7.03 -13.49
N LYS A 231 15.88 -6.10 -13.92
CA LYS A 231 16.70 -6.26 -15.15
C LYS A 231 17.84 -7.28 -15.02
N ALA A 232 18.13 -7.77 -13.82
CA ALA A 232 19.14 -8.78 -13.54
C ALA A 232 18.51 -10.01 -12.86
N LEU A 233 17.39 -10.48 -13.42
CA LEU A 233 16.55 -11.52 -12.83
C LEU A 233 17.29 -12.86 -12.69
N ASP A 234 18.12 -13.17 -13.68
CA ASP A 234 19.06 -14.31 -13.70
C ASP A 234 19.96 -14.35 -12.45
N LYS A 235 20.47 -13.19 -12.03
CA LYS A 235 21.30 -13.08 -10.82
C LYS A 235 20.48 -13.10 -9.54
N VAL A 236 19.27 -12.54 -9.59
CA VAL A 236 18.38 -12.48 -8.43
C VAL A 236 17.92 -13.89 -8.03
N VAL A 237 17.56 -14.74 -9.00
CA VAL A 237 17.09 -16.11 -8.70
C VAL A 237 18.17 -16.97 -8.05
N GLU A 238 19.44 -16.63 -8.24
CA GLU A 238 20.58 -17.32 -7.63
C GLU A 238 20.78 -16.98 -6.15
N LEU A 239 20.16 -15.90 -5.66
CA LEU A 239 20.23 -15.51 -4.25
C LEU A 239 19.44 -16.43 -3.33
N ASP A 240 18.46 -17.15 -3.86
CA ASP A 240 17.75 -18.22 -3.17
C ASP A 240 18.31 -19.57 -3.64
N GLU A 241 19.02 -20.27 -2.75
CA GLU A 241 19.59 -21.59 -3.02
C GLU A 241 18.53 -22.59 -3.52
N GLN A 242 17.28 -22.43 -3.07
CA GLN A 242 16.18 -23.32 -3.48
C GLN A 242 15.54 -22.92 -4.81
N ARG A 243 15.76 -21.68 -5.28
CA ARG A 243 15.13 -21.08 -6.47
C ARG A 243 13.60 -21.23 -6.48
N LYS A 244 12.97 -21.03 -5.32
CA LYS A 244 11.52 -21.19 -5.11
C LYS A 244 10.82 -19.91 -4.68
N GLU A 245 11.56 -18.88 -4.27
CA GLU A 245 10.94 -17.60 -3.91
C GLU A 245 10.12 -17.01 -5.07
N VAL A 246 9.01 -16.36 -4.74
CA VAL A 246 8.17 -15.65 -5.70
C VAL A 246 8.69 -14.25 -5.90
N LEU A 247 8.89 -13.84 -7.16
CA LEU A 247 9.48 -12.56 -7.51
C LEU A 247 8.39 -11.55 -7.83
N ILE A 248 8.32 -10.46 -7.08
CA ILE A 248 7.34 -9.40 -7.26
C ILE A 248 8.03 -8.17 -7.84
N ILE A 249 7.65 -7.78 -9.06
CA ILE A 249 8.15 -6.59 -9.73
C ILE A 249 7.30 -5.40 -9.27
N LYS A 250 7.94 -4.36 -8.73
CA LYS A 250 7.22 -3.24 -8.11
C LYS A 250 6.43 -2.38 -9.10
N THR A 251 6.94 -2.13 -10.30
CA THR A 251 6.45 -1.02 -11.15
C THR A 251 6.04 -1.42 -12.56
N THR A 252 6.96 -1.90 -13.38
CA THR A 252 6.72 -2.06 -14.82
C THR A 252 7.47 -3.25 -15.36
N VAL A 253 6.90 -3.90 -16.39
CA VAL A 253 7.56 -4.95 -17.14
C VAL A 253 8.48 -4.36 -18.23
N HIS A 254 9.49 -5.10 -18.68
CA HIS A 254 10.49 -4.66 -19.65
C HIS A 254 10.89 -5.85 -20.53
N ASP A 255 11.21 -5.59 -21.80
CA ASP A 255 11.57 -6.63 -22.76
C ASP A 255 12.71 -7.54 -22.32
N ILE A 256 13.73 -6.98 -21.67
CA ILE A 256 14.86 -7.74 -21.13
C ILE A 256 14.37 -8.78 -20.11
N MET A 257 13.39 -8.42 -19.28
CA MET A 257 12.81 -9.34 -18.29
C MET A 257 12.01 -10.45 -18.97
N ASN A 258 11.19 -10.12 -19.96
CA ASN A 258 10.45 -11.11 -20.74
C ASN A 258 11.37 -12.06 -21.49
N LYS A 259 12.47 -11.53 -22.03
CA LYS A 259 13.52 -12.34 -22.67
C LYS A 259 14.15 -13.30 -21.66
N MET A 260 14.56 -12.81 -20.48
CA MET A 260 15.12 -13.65 -19.42
C MET A 260 14.14 -14.74 -18.97
N ILE A 261 12.87 -14.41 -18.71
CA ILE A 261 11.85 -15.39 -18.28
C ILE A 261 11.65 -16.48 -19.33
N ARG A 262 11.77 -16.16 -20.63
CA ARG A 262 11.58 -17.13 -21.73
C ARG A 262 12.82 -17.97 -22.03
N GLU A 263 14.00 -17.36 -22.01
CA GLU A 263 15.23 -17.98 -22.52
C GLU A 263 16.13 -18.53 -21.42
N VAL A 264 16.01 -18.03 -20.19
CA VAL A 264 16.76 -18.53 -19.02
C VAL A 264 15.84 -19.48 -18.25
N PRO A 265 16.35 -20.59 -17.68
CA PRO A 265 15.55 -21.57 -16.92
C PRO A 265 15.11 -21.03 -15.54
N ILE A 266 14.44 -19.88 -15.52
CA ILE A 266 13.84 -19.26 -14.33
C ILE A 266 12.49 -19.94 -14.09
N LYS A 267 12.41 -20.76 -13.03
CA LYS A 267 11.18 -21.46 -12.65
C LYS A 267 10.35 -20.71 -11.59
N ASN A 268 10.92 -19.64 -11.03
CA ASN A 268 10.27 -18.82 -10.03
C ASN A 268 9.02 -18.15 -10.62
N PRO A 269 7.87 -18.16 -9.92
CA PRO A 269 6.74 -17.31 -10.30
C PRO A 269 7.15 -15.84 -10.26
N VAL A 270 6.79 -15.09 -11.29
CA VAL A 270 7.05 -13.66 -11.39
C VAL A 270 5.73 -12.93 -11.52
N TYR A 271 5.47 -11.95 -10.65
CA TYR A 271 4.24 -11.15 -10.68
C TYR A 271 4.54 -9.66 -10.69
N LEU A 272 3.61 -8.88 -11.26
CA LEU A 272 3.65 -7.43 -11.24
C LEU A 272 2.77 -6.91 -10.09
N MET A 273 3.27 -5.98 -9.29
CA MET A 273 2.46 -5.30 -8.26
C MET A 273 1.51 -4.29 -8.93
N LEU A 274 0.33 -4.12 -8.36
CA LEU A 274 -0.58 -3.01 -8.66
C LEU A 274 0.16 -1.69 -8.43
N GLY A 275 -0.15 -0.66 -9.22
CA GLY A 275 0.39 0.68 -8.95
C GLY A 275 -0.20 1.28 -7.66
N ALA A 276 0.38 2.37 -7.20
CA ALA A 276 0.39 2.75 -5.79
C ALA A 276 -0.98 3.13 -5.20
N SER A 277 -1.40 2.43 -4.14
CA SER A 277 -2.51 2.83 -3.26
C SER A 277 -2.21 4.11 -2.46
N PHE A 278 -0.92 4.43 -2.23
CA PHE A 278 -0.45 5.62 -1.48
C PHE A 278 -0.06 6.81 -2.37
N GLY A 279 -0.51 6.84 -3.63
CA GLY A 279 -0.08 7.86 -4.59
C GLY A 279 1.45 7.91 -4.75
N SER A 280 2.00 9.11 -4.96
CA SER A 280 3.44 9.30 -5.21
C SER A 280 4.34 9.15 -3.97
N ALA A 281 3.79 8.94 -2.78
CA ALA A 281 4.55 8.87 -1.51
C ALA A 281 5.28 7.52 -1.32
N ALA A 282 4.78 6.41 -1.88
CA ALA A 282 5.37 5.07 -1.72
C ALA A 282 6.49 4.74 -2.75
N LYS A 283 7.54 5.57 -2.81
CA LYS A 283 8.62 5.40 -3.82
C LYS A 283 9.65 4.31 -3.49
N GLY A 284 9.88 3.98 -2.22
CA GLY A 284 10.88 2.97 -1.82
C GLY A 284 10.44 1.52 -2.09
N THR A 285 11.38 0.60 -2.35
CA THR A 285 11.08 -0.84 -2.43
C THR A 285 10.49 -1.32 -1.09
N GLY A 286 11.11 -0.97 0.04
CA GLY A 286 10.64 -1.50 1.31
C GLY A 286 9.27 -1.03 1.78
N LEU A 287 8.86 0.20 1.49
CA LEU A 287 7.47 0.59 1.76
C LEU A 287 6.47 -0.21 0.90
N LYS A 288 6.84 -0.56 -0.34
CA LYS A 288 6.02 -1.46 -1.15
C LYS A 288 6.05 -2.91 -0.64
N ALA A 289 7.14 -3.34 -0.02
CA ALA A 289 7.20 -4.66 0.59
C ALA A 289 6.31 -4.73 1.83
N LEU A 290 6.25 -3.66 2.63
CA LEU A 290 5.29 -3.52 3.72
C LEU A 290 3.85 -3.46 3.23
N GLU A 291 3.56 -2.72 2.15
CA GLU A 291 2.24 -2.70 1.51
C GLU A 291 1.80 -4.09 1.06
N PHE A 292 2.69 -4.83 0.39
CA PHE A 292 2.42 -6.21 -0.02
C PHE A 292 2.19 -7.13 1.20
N ALA A 293 3.05 -7.06 2.22
CA ALA A 293 2.90 -7.85 3.44
C ALA A 293 1.56 -7.57 4.12
N LEU A 294 1.23 -6.30 4.35
CA LEU A 294 -0.01 -5.89 5.01
C LEU A 294 -1.27 -6.33 4.26
N SER A 295 -1.19 -6.44 2.92
CA SER A 295 -2.30 -6.92 2.09
C SER A 295 -2.61 -8.42 2.20
N MET A 296 -1.72 -9.22 2.80
CA MET A 296 -1.88 -10.68 2.88
C MET A 296 -1.58 -11.28 4.25
N CYS A 297 -1.10 -10.49 5.21
CA CYS A 297 -0.64 -10.95 6.51
C CYS A 297 -1.42 -10.33 7.68
N ASP A 298 -1.71 -11.12 8.72
CA ASP A 298 -2.35 -10.60 9.94
C ASP A 298 -1.44 -9.64 10.70
N SER A 299 -0.14 -9.97 10.77
CA SER A 299 0.90 -9.18 11.44
C SER A 299 2.18 -9.12 10.62
N VAL A 300 2.87 -7.97 10.71
CA VAL A 300 4.07 -7.67 9.93
C VAL A 300 5.16 -7.11 10.81
N ASP A 301 6.34 -7.71 10.76
CA ASP A 301 7.52 -7.27 11.47
C ASP A 301 8.56 -6.80 10.46
N MET A 302 9.23 -5.68 10.75
CA MET A 302 10.22 -5.10 9.85
C MET A 302 11.62 -5.12 10.44
N TYR A 303 12.60 -5.50 9.63
CA TYR A 303 14.01 -5.61 9.98
C TYR A 303 14.86 -4.92 8.93
N GLY A 304 16.01 -4.36 9.32
CA GLY A 304 16.96 -3.82 8.34
C GLY A 304 16.50 -2.57 7.63
N PHE A 305 15.69 -1.76 8.29
CA PHE A 305 15.41 -0.38 7.91
C PHE A 305 16.14 0.56 8.86
N THR A 306 16.65 1.66 8.35
CA THR A 306 17.40 2.61 9.17
C THR A 306 16.45 3.52 9.95
N VAL A 307 16.11 3.10 11.17
CA VAL A 307 15.09 3.73 12.04
C VAL A 307 15.64 4.21 13.38
N ASP A 308 16.85 3.79 13.75
CA ASP A 308 17.47 4.17 15.01
C ASP A 308 18.16 5.55 14.90
N PRO A 309 18.17 6.37 15.97
CA PRO A 309 18.92 7.62 16.02
C PRO A 309 20.45 7.37 15.98
N GLY A 310 21.22 8.45 15.78
CA GLY A 310 22.68 8.41 15.86
C GLY A 310 23.37 7.80 14.63
N TYR A 311 22.61 7.44 13.61
CA TYR A 311 23.15 6.83 12.40
C TYR A 311 24.04 7.81 11.62
N LYS A 312 25.18 7.31 11.14
CA LYS A 312 26.19 8.13 10.47
C LYS A 312 26.08 8.12 8.96
N GLU A 313 25.89 6.95 8.37
CA GLU A 313 26.02 6.76 6.93
C GLU A 313 25.23 5.54 6.46
N TRP A 314 24.44 5.70 5.40
CA TRP A 314 23.60 4.64 4.87
C TRP A 314 24.41 3.59 4.11
N THR A 315 24.41 2.38 4.66
CA THR A 315 25.09 1.21 4.14
C THR A 315 24.13 0.08 3.91
N ARG A 316 24.49 -0.81 2.98
CA ARG A 316 23.83 -2.11 2.88
C ARG A 316 24.67 -3.14 3.60
N TYR A 317 24.05 -4.14 4.22
CA TYR A 317 24.79 -5.18 4.94
C TYR A 317 25.72 -6.02 4.04
N PHE A 318 25.54 -5.93 2.72
CA PHE A 318 26.24 -6.73 1.72
C PHE A 318 27.03 -5.89 0.70
N SER A 319 27.22 -4.59 0.94
CA SER A 319 28.05 -3.76 0.07
C SER A 319 28.81 -2.71 0.85
N GLU A 320 29.92 -2.25 0.28
CA GLU A 320 30.60 -1.05 0.77
C GLU A 320 29.64 0.14 0.82
N SER A 321 29.98 1.09 1.69
CA SER A 321 29.21 2.32 1.78
C SER A 321 29.25 3.10 0.48
N ARG A 322 28.10 3.65 0.10
CA ARG A 322 27.99 4.55 -1.06
C ARG A 322 27.68 5.99 -0.64
N GLN A 323 28.03 6.38 0.59
CA GLN A 323 27.75 7.71 1.14
C GLN A 323 26.27 8.10 1.02
N GLY A 324 25.38 7.21 1.50
CA GLY A 324 23.95 7.49 1.55
C GLY A 324 23.52 8.17 2.84
N HIS A 325 22.33 8.79 2.83
CA HIS A 325 21.73 9.41 4.01
C HIS A 325 20.62 8.53 4.60
N THR A 326 20.37 8.66 5.90
CA THR A 326 19.16 8.15 6.54
C THR A 326 18.03 9.14 6.33
N PRO A 327 16.95 8.79 5.62
CA PRO A 327 15.83 9.71 5.47
C PRO A 327 15.08 9.82 6.80
N LEU A 328 15.16 10.99 7.44
CA LEU A 328 14.41 11.33 8.65
C LEU A 328 12.90 11.20 8.40
N HIS A 329 12.43 11.58 7.21
CA HIS A 329 11.03 11.38 6.83
C HIS A 329 10.63 9.89 6.89
N GLY A 330 11.49 8.99 6.40
CA GLY A 330 11.25 7.54 6.45
C GLY A 330 11.14 7.03 7.89
N ARG A 331 12.06 7.47 8.77
CA ARG A 331 12.02 7.11 10.20
C ARG A 331 10.72 7.57 10.88
N ALA A 332 10.29 8.81 10.63
CA ALA A 332 9.03 9.32 11.17
C ALA A 332 7.82 8.54 10.63
N TYR A 333 7.82 8.21 9.34
CA TYR A 333 6.76 7.44 8.69
C TYR A 333 6.64 6.02 9.25
N TYR A 334 7.76 5.29 9.41
CA TYR A 334 7.72 3.95 10.01
C TYR A 334 7.28 4.00 11.48
N GLN A 335 7.68 5.04 12.22
CA GLN A 335 7.19 5.23 13.59
C GLN A 335 5.68 5.47 13.63
N MET A 336 5.14 6.22 12.67
CA MET A 336 3.69 6.38 12.53
C MET A 336 3.03 5.02 12.29
N MET A 337 3.53 4.21 11.35
CA MET A 337 2.95 2.89 11.07
C MET A 337 2.99 1.95 12.29
N GLU A 338 4.09 1.94 13.05
CA GLU A 338 4.20 1.15 14.29
C GLU A 338 3.17 1.62 15.34
N CYS A 339 3.01 2.94 15.49
CA CYS A 339 2.06 3.52 16.44
C CYS A 339 0.60 3.49 15.99
N LEU A 340 0.32 3.12 14.75
CA LEU A 340 -1.01 2.73 14.28
C LEU A 340 -1.24 1.21 14.40
N GLY A 341 -0.26 0.45 14.89
CA GLY A 341 -0.36 -0.99 15.08
C GLY A 341 -0.25 -1.82 13.79
N LEU A 342 0.25 -1.21 12.71
CA LEU A 342 0.37 -1.88 11.42
C LEU A 342 1.59 -2.80 11.37
N ILE A 343 2.68 -2.38 11.99
CA ILE A 343 3.97 -3.06 11.94
C ILE A 343 4.64 -3.09 13.31
N LYS A 344 5.55 -4.05 13.52
CA LYS A 344 6.49 -4.05 14.64
C LYS A 344 7.91 -3.80 14.12
N ILE A 345 8.60 -2.82 14.69
CA ILE A 345 9.94 -2.45 14.26
C ILE A 345 11.00 -3.21 15.07
N HIS A 346 11.88 -3.92 14.39
CA HIS A 346 13.07 -4.52 14.96
C HIS A 346 14.32 -3.83 14.43
N SER A 347 15.18 -3.44 15.37
CA SER A 347 16.40 -2.70 15.11
C SER A 347 17.43 -3.00 16.20
N PRO A 348 18.70 -2.61 16.05
CA PRO A 348 19.70 -2.79 17.11
C PRO A 348 19.28 -2.20 18.46
N MET A 349 18.60 -1.05 18.50
CA MET A 349 18.06 -0.46 19.73
C MET A 349 16.73 -1.08 20.19
N ARG A 350 16.14 -1.97 19.38
CA ARG A 350 14.86 -2.66 19.61
C ARG A 350 15.02 -4.17 19.40
N ALA A 351 16.14 -4.72 19.86
CA ALA A 351 16.53 -6.11 19.61
C ALA A 351 15.77 -7.14 20.45
N ASP A 352 15.05 -6.72 21.50
CA ASP A 352 14.23 -7.63 22.30
C ASP A 352 13.00 -8.10 21.51
N LEU A 353 13.01 -9.39 21.18
CA LEU A 353 11.95 -10.08 20.43
C LEU A 353 10.59 -9.97 21.15
N ASN A 354 10.62 -9.97 22.49
CA ASN A 354 9.43 -9.91 23.32
C ASN A 354 8.98 -8.47 23.62
N ARG A 355 9.65 -7.46 23.05
CA ARG A 355 9.28 -6.06 23.22
C ARG A 355 7.82 -5.85 22.84
N VAL A 356 7.05 -5.32 23.78
CA VAL A 356 5.68 -4.86 23.54
C VAL A 356 5.74 -3.38 23.17
N VAL A 357 5.14 -3.01 22.04
CA VAL A 357 4.98 -1.61 21.64
C VAL A 357 3.94 -0.99 22.56
N LYS A 358 4.34 0.00 23.36
CA LYS A 358 3.45 0.62 24.36
C LYS A 358 2.44 1.53 23.69
N TRP A 359 1.22 1.57 24.21
CA TRP A 359 0.15 2.49 23.79
C TRP A 359 -0.26 2.37 22.32
N VAL A 360 -0.18 1.17 21.72
CA VAL A 360 -0.77 0.95 20.40
C VAL A 360 -2.30 1.04 20.52
N PRO A 361 -3.00 1.75 19.61
CA PRO A 361 -4.47 1.80 19.60
C PRO A 361 -5.09 0.42 19.50
N SER A 362 -6.16 0.17 20.26
CA SER A 362 -6.89 -1.09 20.15
C SER A 362 -7.58 -1.22 18.80
N HIS A 363 -7.89 -2.45 18.40
CA HIS A 363 -8.65 -2.71 17.17
C HIS A 363 -9.99 -1.94 17.14
N HIS A 364 -10.64 -1.76 18.29
CA HIS A 364 -11.85 -0.95 18.41
C HIS A 364 -11.59 0.53 18.06
N ILE A 365 -10.52 1.12 18.59
CA ILE A 365 -10.14 2.51 18.29
C ILE A 365 -9.81 2.66 16.81
N ILE A 366 -9.00 1.76 16.24
CA ILE A 366 -8.65 1.79 14.80
C ILE A 366 -9.90 1.69 13.94
N ARG A 367 -10.82 0.76 14.24
CA ARG A 367 -12.05 0.59 13.47
C ARG A 367 -12.95 1.83 13.53
N ALA A 368 -13.16 2.38 14.73
CA ALA A 368 -13.99 3.57 14.91
C ALA A 368 -13.36 4.79 14.21
N ALA A 369 -12.05 5.00 14.39
CA ALA A 369 -11.33 6.09 13.76
C ALA A 369 -11.28 5.94 12.23
N ARG A 370 -11.17 4.72 11.69
CA ARG A 370 -11.27 4.44 10.25
C ARG A 370 -12.63 4.89 9.70
N ILE A 371 -13.73 4.50 10.34
CA ILE A 371 -15.09 4.88 9.90
C ILE A 371 -15.25 6.40 9.92
N ALA A 372 -14.85 7.06 11.01
CA ALA A 372 -14.88 8.52 11.12
C ALA A 372 -14.01 9.19 10.03
N SER A 373 -12.82 8.64 9.77
CA SER A 373 -11.89 9.12 8.75
C SER A 373 -12.47 9.00 7.35
N GLU A 374 -13.11 7.88 7.01
CA GLU A 374 -13.77 7.68 5.72
C GLU A 374 -14.89 8.71 5.50
N LYS A 375 -15.69 9.00 6.53
CA LYS A 375 -16.74 10.03 6.49
C LYS A 375 -16.15 11.41 6.21
N LEU A 376 -15.13 11.78 6.97
CA LEU A 376 -14.45 13.08 6.87
C LEU A 376 -13.76 13.27 5.50
N LEU A 377 -13.11 12.22 5.00
CA LEU A 377 -12.44 12.19 3.70
C LEU A 377 -13.42 12.02 2.52
N ARG A 378 -14.72 11.86 2.80
CA ARG A 378 -15.79 11.60 1.81
C ARG A 378 -15.45 10.42 0.90
N ARG A 379 -14.91 9.34 1.48
CA ARG A 379 -14.56 8.14 0.73
C ARG A 379 -15.80 7.43 0.22
N VAL A 380 -15.66 6.76 -0.92
CA VAL A 380 -16.74 5.96 -1.50
C VAL A 380 -17.14 4.88 -0.49
N GLY A 381 -18.43 4.81 -0.17
CA GLY A 381 -18.98 3.86 0.81
C GLY A 381 -18.80 4.24 2.27
N ALA A 382 -18.30 5.44 2.58
CA ALA A 382 -18.12 5.87 3.97
C ALA A 382 -19.43 5.83 4.77
N GLY A 383 -19.34 5.31 6.00
CA GLY A 383 -20.48 5.17 6.89
C GLY A 383 -21.44 4.03 6.52
N SER A 384 -21.18 3.29 5.44
CA SER A 384 -21.96 2.10 5.08
C SER A 384 -21.52 0.87 5.86
N GLU A 385 -22.48 0.06 6.28
CA GLU A 385 -22.21 -1.28 6.81
C GLU A 385 -22.05 -2.33 5.70
N ASP A 386 -22.46 -2.01 4.46
CA ASP A 386 -22.28 -2.88 3.30
C ASP A 386 -20.79 -2.90 2.87
N PRO A 387 -20.10 -4.05 2.94
CA PRO A 387 -18.70 -4.16 2.54
C PRO A 387 -18.44 -3.82 1.08
N LEU A 388 -19.48 -3.89 0.22
CA LEU A 388 -19.37 -3.53 -1.19
C LEU A 388 -19.62 -2.05 -1.46
N ALA A 389 -20.00 -1.26 -0.47
CA ALA A 389 -20.21 0.17 -0.64
C ALA A 389 -18.93 0.92 -1.03
N ALA A 390 -17.75 0.36 -0.69
CA ALA A 390 -16.44 0.87 -1.11
C ALA A 390 -16.10 0.58 -2.60
N CYS A 391 -16.92 -0.21 -3.28
CA CYS A 391 -16.72 -0.59 -4.68
C CYS A 391 -17.29 0.48 -5.63
N SER A 392 -16.41 1.24 -6.29
CA SER A 392 -16.82 2.16 -7.35
C SER A 392 -17.05 1.45 -8.69
N ILE A 393 -16.41 0.29 -8.88
CA ILE A 393 -16.56 -0.53 -10.07
C ILE A 393 -16.86 -1.95 -9.60
N ILE A 394 -17.99 -2.52 -10.04
CA ILE A 394 -18.36 -3.92 -9.74
C ILE A 394 -18.40 -4.70 -11.06
N LYS A 395 -17.65 -5.80 -11.13
CA LYS A 395 -17.59 -6.70 -12.31
C LYS A 395 -17.76 -8.15 -11.89
N LYS A 396 -18.37 -8.96 -12.76
CA LYS A 396 -18.53 -10.40 -12.54
C LYS A 396 -17.24 -11.15 -12.93
N GLN A 397 -16.81 -12.08 -12.10
CA GLN A 397 -15.69 -13.00 -12.36
C GLN A 397 -16.01 -13.93 -13.54
N VAL A 398 -14.98 -14.34 -14.29
CA VAL A 398 -15.11 -15.36 -15.34
C VAL A 398 -15.57 -16.69 -14.72
N LYS A 399 -16.53 -17.36 -15.38
CA LYS A 399 -17.26 -18.53 -14.86
C LYS A 399 -16.34 -19.64 -14.33
N ARG A 400 -16.42 -19.92 -13.03
CA ARG A 400 -15.87 -21.13 -12.38
C ARG A 400 -17.05 -22.00 -11.93
N ASN A 401 -17.08 -23.25 -12.39
CA ASN A 401 -18.25 -24.11 -12.28
C ASN A 401 -18.36 -24.79 -10.91
N LEU A 402 -19.30 -24.38 -10.05
CA LEU A 402 -19.59 -25.01 -8.76
C LEU A 402 -21.11 -24.95 -8.45
N ASN A 403 -21.75 -26.12 -8.36
CA ASN A 403 -23.20 -26.35 -8.36
C ASN A 403 -24.00 -25.82 -7.13
N ALA A 404 -25.31 -25.66 -7.34
CA ALA A 404 -26.28 -24.89 -6.55
C ALA A 404 -27.02 -25.63 -5.41
N VAL A 405 -27.47 -24.86 -4.40
CA VAL A 405 -28.42 -25.24 -3.31
C VAL A 405 -29.58 -24.18 -3.20
N SER A 406 -30.53 -24.26 -2.25
CA SER A 406 -31.91 -23.68 -2.22
C SER A 406 -32.15 -22.34 -1.46
N LYS A 407 -33.23 -21.60 -1.79
CA LYS A 407 -33.34 -20.14 -2.08
C LYS A 407 -33.36 -19.05 -0.97
N LEU A 408 -33.64 -19.26 0.32
CA LEU A 408 -33.80 -18.11 1.27
C LEU A 408 -32.74 -18.02 2.40
N ARG A 409 -32.38 -19.13 3.06
CA ARG A 409 -31.14 -19.17 3.89
C ARG A 409 -29.88 -19.15 3.05
N LYS A 410 -29.97 -19.66 1.82
CA LYS A 410 -28.91 -19.53 0.84
C LYS A 410 -28.71 -18.08 0.44
N ALA A 411 -29.73 -17.25 0.25
CA ALA A 411 -29.50 -15.86 -0.17
C ALA A 411 -28.62 -15.09 0.82
N ALA A 412 -28.82 -15.26 2.13
CA ALA A 412 -27.95 -14.67 3.15
C ALA A 412 -26.55 -15.33 3.22
N LEU A 413 -26.47 -16.67 3.16
CA LEU A 413 -25.18 -17.39 3.14
C LEU A 413 -24.40 -17.18 1.84
N ASP A 414 -25.07 -17.02 0.73
CA ASP A 414 -24.51 -16.72 -0.59
C ASP A 414 -24.19 -15.25 -0.68
N HIS A 415 -24.94 -14.33 -0.08
CA HIS A 415 -24.51 -12.94 0.07
C HIS A 415 -23.24 -12.86 0.93
N LEU A 416 -23.21 -13.57 2.07
CA LEU A 416 -22.00 -13.68 2.89
C LEU A 416 -20.84 -14.34 2.14
N ARG A 417 -21.09 -15.38 1.34
CA ARG A 417 -20.05 -15.98 0.46
C ARG A 417 -19.67 -15.05 -0.69
N TYR A 418 -20.60 -14.29 -1.24
CA TYR A 418 -20.45 -13.37 -2.35
C TYR A 418 -19.53 -12.26 -1.90
N VAL A 419 -19.85 -11.61 -0.77
CA VAL A 419 -18.99 -10.64 -0.08
C VAL A 419 -17.63 -11.25 0.28
N LYS A 420 -17.59 -12.44 0.90
CA LYS A 420 -16.32 -13.11 1.28
C LYS A 420 -15.46 -13.55 0.10
N ARG A 421 -16.05 -13.77 -1.08
CA ARG A 421 -15.35 -14.18 -2.31
C ARG A 421 -15.13 -13.01 -3.25
N THR A 422 -15.60 -11.81 -2.90
CA THR A 422 -15.30 -10.59 -3.62
C THR A 422 -13.81 -10.33 -3.51
N THR A 423 -13.15 -10.14 -4.64
CA THR A 423 -11.79 -9.61 -4.66
C THR A 423 -11.87 -8.10 -4.79
N MET A 424 -11.19 -7.40 -3.88
CA MET A 424 -11.08 -5.95 -3.90
C MET A 424 -9.69 -5.54 -4.41
N TYR A 425 -9.68 -4.60 -5.34
CA TYR A 425 -8.49 -3.94 -5.86
C TYR A 425 -8.60 -2.44 -5.57
N PRO A 426 -7.62 -1.79 -4.92
CA PRO A 426 -7.66 -0.36 -4.70
C PRO A 426 -7.49 0.37 -6.05
N LEU A 427 -8.32 1.37 -6.35
CA LEU A 427 -8.18 2.13 -7.59
C LEU A 427 -7.15 3.25 -7.43
N GLU A 428 -6.19 3.30 -8.35
CA GLU A 428 -5.23 4.39 -8.42
C GLU A 428 -5.90 5.69 -8.85
N HIS A 429 -5.64 6.78 -8.13
CA HIS A 429 -6.13 8.13 -8.46
C HIS A 429 -7.66 8.26 -8.59
N SER A 430 -8.43 7.38 -7.92
CA SER A 430 -9.89 7.45 -7.87
C SER A 430 -10.36 8.58 -6.94
N PRO A 431 -11.27 9.47 -7.39
CA PRO A 431 -11.93 10.42 -6.51
C PRO A 431 -12.63 9.68 -5.35
N GLY A 432 -12.28 10.03 -4.11
CA GLY A 432 -12.83 9.36 -2.93
C GLY A 432 -12.26 7.95 -2.65
N HIS A 433 -11.13 7.57 -3.26
CA HIS A 433 -10.41 6.31 -2.97
C HIS A 433 -11.26 5.03 -3.15
N GLY A 434 -12.04 4.98 -4.22
CA GLY A 434 -12.86 3.83 -4.56
C GLY A 434 -12.07 2.54 -4.83
N SER A 435 -12.77 1.41 -4.81
CA SER A 435 -12.21 0.10 -5.16
C SER A 435 -12.87 -0.49 -6.40
N LEU A 436 -12.13 -1.32 -7.14
CA LEU A 436 -12.68 -2.24 -8.11
C LEU A 436 -12.92 -3.57 -7.42
N CYS A 437 -14.16 -4.05 -7.49
CA CYS A 437 -14.59 -5.28 -6.88
C CYS A 437 -14.99 -6.27 -7.95
N THR A 438 -14.36 -7.44 -7.94
CA THR A 438 -14.78 -8.55 -8.78
C THR A 438 -15.49 -9.58 -7.92
N VAL A 439 -16.71 -9.93 -8.34
CA VAL A 439 -17.63 -10.76 -7.57
C VAL A 439 -17.85 -12.10 -8.28
N PRO A 440 -18.08 -13.21 -7.54
CA PRO A 440 -18.33 -14.51 -8.16
C PRO A 440 -19.47 -14.48 -9.17
N THR A 441 -19.37 -15.29 -10.22
CA THR A 441 -20.52 -15.65 -11.05
C THR A 441 -21.32 -16.74 -10.35
N ASP A 442 -22.62 -16.49 -10.16
CA ASP A 442 -23.58 -17.40 -9.51
C ASP A 442 -23.58 -18.83 -10.06
#